data_AF-A0A965W2X0-F1
#
_entry.id   AF-A0A965W2X0-F1
#
_cell.length_a   1.000
_cell.length_b   1.000
_cell.length_c   1.000
_cell.angle_alpha   90.00
_cell.angle_beta   90.00
_cell.angle_gamma   90.00
#
_symmetry.space_group_name_H-M   'P 1'
#
loop_
_entity.id
_entity.type
_entity.pdbx_description
1 polymer ?
#
loop_
_entity_poly.entity_id
_entity_poly.type
_entity_poly.pdbx_seq_one_letter_code
_entity_poly.pdbx_strand_id
1 'polypeptide(L)'
;MSTTNTGSIPSGLFKLSDITNAVRSGARSNLFEVEISTFDPSQTAQGASTELQLLFKYMCKGGQLPGSTLGLIEVPFMAGRRYKIAGDRTFAEWTSTIISDVNQKIREALEELQELYSSTNFNSDVARKLVGSQPTDFLLLDIKQYD
;
A
#
# COMPACT_ATOMS: atom_id res chain seq x y z
N MET A 1 -7.81 21.28 55.50
CA MET A 1 -7.76 19.82 55.74
C MET A 1 -8.28 19.15 54.47
N SER A 2 -7.38 18.83 53.52
CA SER A 2 -7.74 18.29 52.20
C SER A 2 -7.62 16.77 52.24
N THR A 3 -8.75 16.09 52.31
CA THR A 3 -8.82 14.63 52.20
C THR A 3 -8.63 14.24 50.73
N THR A 4 -7.40 13.92 50.33
CA THR A 4 -7.19 13.18 49.08
C THR A 4 -7.68 11.75 49.32
N ASN A 5 -8.89 11.46 48.85
CA ASN A 5 -9.44 10.12 48.82
C ASN A 5 -8.59 9.26 47.86
N THR A 6 -7.57 8.60 48.40
CA THR A 6 -6.79 7.55 47.70
C THR A 6 -7.50 6.21 47.79
N GLY A 7 -8.79 6.20 47.49
CA GLY A 7 -9.53 4.96 47.26
C GLY A 7 -8.93 4.25 46.06
N SER A 8 -8.30 3.11 46.29
CA SER A 8 -7.78 2.26 45.23
C SER A 8 -8.95 1.79 44.36
N ILE A 9 -8.94 2.17 43.09
CA ILE A 9 -9.95 1.75 42.13
C ILE A 9 -9.83 0.23 41.96
N PRO A 10 -10.92 -0.55 42.14
CA PRO A 10 -10.90 -2.01 42.08
C PRO A 10 -10.27 -2.52 40.78
N SER A 11 -9.51 -3.61 40.88
CA SER A 11 -8.63 -4.17 39.83
C SER A 11 -9.35 -4.77 38.61
N GLY A 12 -10.67 -4.66 38.53
CA GLY A 12 -11.49 -5.08 37.38
C GLY A 12 -12.27 -3.94 36.72
N LEU A 13 -12.12 -2.70 37.18
CA LEU A 13 -12.78 -1.54 36.59
C LEU A 13 -11.86 -0.93 35.52
N PHE A 14 -12.38 -0.74 34.31
CA PHE A 14 -11.66 -0.14 33.19
C PHE A 14 -11.15 1.27 33.57
N LYS A 15 -9.82 1.44 33.62
CA LYS A 15 -9.18 2.71 33.95
C LYS A 15 -8.83 3.42 32.65
N LEU A 16 -8.87 4.75 32.67
CA LEU A 16 -8.40 5.56 31.53
C LEU A 16 -6.92 5.27 31.20
N SER A 17 -6.13 4.89 32.21
CA SER A 17 -4.74 4.43 32.03
C SER A 17 -4.64 3.15 31.19
N ASP A 18 -5.66 2.30 31.19
CA ASP A 18 -5.63 1.02 30.48
C ASP A 18 -5.73 1.26 28.97
N ILE A 19 -6.44 2.31 28.53
CA ILE A 19 -6.45 2.76 27.13
C ILE A 19 -5.05 3.19 26.71
N THR A 20 -4.41 4.07 27.48
CA THR A 20 -3.09 4.58 27.15
C THR A 20 -2.03 3.48 27.20
N ASN A 21 -2.16 2.50 28.10
CA ASN A 21 -1.26 1.35 28.19
C ASN A 21 -1.45 0.36 27.03
N ALA A 22 -2.70 0.15 26.57
CA ALA A 22 -2.99 -0.73 25.45
C ALA A 22 -2.57 -0.13 24.10
N VAL A 23 -2.84 1.16 23.89
CA VAL A 23 -2.53 1.86 22.63
C VAL A 23 -1.07 2.31 22.58
N ARG A 24 -0.40 2.49 23.73
CA ARG A 24 0.94 3.08 23.89
C ARG A 24 1.01 4.45 23.22
N SER A 25 1.43 4.47 21.97
CA SER A 25 1.37 5.59 21.04
C SER A 25 0.84 5.03 19.73
N GLY A 26 -0.37 5.43 19.33
CA GLY A 26 -0.97 4.94 18.08
C GLY A 26 -0.17 5.35 16.84
N ALA A 27 -0.30 4.58 15.76
CA ALA A 27 0.30 4.91 14.47
C ALA A 27 -0.23 6.24 13.94
N ARG A 28 0.68 7.10 13.46
CA ARG A 28 0.32 8.39 12.88
C ARG A 28 0.22 8.28 11.37
N SER A 29 -0.66 9.09 10.78
CA SER A 29 -0.81 9.14 9.31
C SER A 29 0.43 9.68 8.60
N ASN A 30 1.36 10.33 9.31
CA ASN A 30 2.54 10.99 8.76
C ASN A 30 3.82 10.37 9.34
N LEU A 31 4.11 9.11 9.05
CA LEU A 31 5.36 8.44 9.45
C LEU A 31 5.58 7.16 8.61
N PHE A 32 5.33 7.28 7.32
CA PHE A 32 5.44 6.18 6.37
C PHE A 32 6.43 6.51 5.27
N GLU A 33 6.96 5.45 4.66
CA GLU A 33 7.83 5.52 3.51
C GLU A 33 7.29 4.57 2.43
N VAL A 34 7.32 5.03 1.18
CA VAL A 34 6.90 4.21 0.03
C VAL A 34 8.10 4.04 -0.90
N GLU A 35 8.50 2.79 -1.10
CA GLU A 35 9.58 2.40 -2.00
C GLU A 35 9.00 1.63 -3.20
N ILE A 36 9.43 1.98 -4.41
CA ILE A 36 9.12 1.24 -5.64
C ILE A 36 10.41 0.60 -6.12
N SER A 37 10.43 -0.74 -6.16
CA SER A 37 11.56 -1.55 -6.58
C SER A 37 11.65 -1.73 -8.11
N THR A 38 10.56 -1.46 -8.83
CA THR A 38 10.31 -1.96 -10.20
C THR A 38 10.36 -0.92 -11.32
N PHE A 39 11.25 0.07 -11.25
CA PHE A 39 11.65 0.76 -12.48
C PHE A 39 12.59 -0.16 -13.30
N ASP A 40 12.15 -1.38 -13.64
CA ASP A 40 13.01 -2.44 -14.21
C ASP A 40 13.92 -1.88 -15.32
N PRO A 41 15.26 -1.91 -15.12
CA PRO A 41 16.23 -1.30 -16.02
C PRO A 41 16.30 -1.98 -17.39
N SER A 42 15.64 -3.13 -17.57
CA SER A 42 15.55 -3.80 -18.87
C SER A 42 14.43 -3.27 -19.77
N GLN A 43 13.43 -2.58 -19.20
CA GLN A 43 12.18 -2.21 -19.89
C GLN A 43 11.93 -0.69 -19.96
N THR A 44 12.72 0.14 -19.26
CA THR A 44 12.63 1.62 -19.28
C THR A 44 13.92 2.24 -19.85
N ALA A 45 13.78 3.26 -20.71
CA ALA A 45 14.84 4.03 -21.36
C ALA A 45 15.58 4.91 -20.34
N GLN A 46 14.88 5.40 -19.31
CA GLN A 46 15.47 5.85 -18.06
C GLN A 46 15.54 4.65 -17.11
N GLY A 47 16.50 3.74 -17.32
CA GLY A 47 16.66 2.56 -16.45
C GLY A 47 16.67 2.93 -14.96
N ALA A 48 16.20 2.03 -14.07
CA ALA A 48 16.24 2.20 -12.61
C ALA A 48 17.61 2.68 -12.13
N SER A 49 17.80 3.99 -12.09
CA SER A 49 18.87 4.57 -11.33
C SER A 49 18.44 4.50 -9.87
N THR A 50 19.35 4.12 -8.99
CA THR A 50 19.17 4.24 -7.54
C THR A 50 18.69 5.65 -7.16
N GLU A 51 19.01 6.65 -7.98
CA GLU A 51 18.53 8.02 -7.88
C GLU A 51 17.01 8.15 -8.06
N LEU A 52 16.39 7.48 -9.03
CA LEU A 52 14.93 7.55 -9.24
C LEU A 52 14.15 6.90 -8.09
N GLN A 53 14.63 5.77 -7.57
CA GLN A 53 14.04 5.11 -6.41
C GLN A 53 14.13 5.99 -5.15
N LEU A 54 15.30 6.58 -4.93
CA LEU A 54 15.52 7.51 -3.82
C LEU A 54 14.65 8.77 -3.98
N LEU A 55 14.54 9.30 -5.20
CA LEU A 55 13.69 10.46 -5.49
C LEU A 55 12.21 10.12 -5.24
N PHE A 56 11.74 8.95 -5.68
CA PHE A 56 10.36 8.50 -5.45
C PHE A 56 10.03 8.41 -3.96
N LYS A 57 10.93 7.82 -3.18
CA LYS A 57 10.82 7.69 -1.72
C LYS A 57 10.59 9.03 -1.01
N TYR A 58 11.27 10.09 -1.46
CA TYR A 58 11.10 11.42 -0.87
C TYR A 58 9.93 12.22 -1.44
N MET A 59 9.56 11.98 -2.70
CA MET A 59 8.53 12.76 -3.40
C MET A 59 7.12 12.18 -3.25
N CYS A 60 6.99 10.93 -2.81
CA CYS A 60 5.69 10.33 -2.51
C CYS A 60 5.09 10.97 -1.25
N LYS A 61 4.03 11.77 -1.44
CA LYS A 61 3.36 12.51 -0.35
C LYS A 61 2.26 11.68 0.33
N GLY A 62 1.63 10.79 -0.42
CA GLY A 62 0.45 10.08 0.04
C GLY A 62 0.28 8.75 -0.67
N GLY A 63 0.10 7.69 0.11
CA GLY A 63 -0.35 6.40 -0.36
C GLY A 63 -1.27 5.81 0.70
N GLN A 64 -2.34 5.16 0.28
CA GLN A 64 -3.20 4.38 1.18
C GLN A 64 -2.83 2.92 1.07
N LEU A 65 -2.99 2.11 2.11
CA LEU A 65 -2.94 0.66 1.90
C LEU A 65 -4.16 0.26 1.04
N PRO A 66 -4.00 -0.57 0.01
CA PRO A 66 -5.12 -1.01 -0.80
C PRO A 66 -6.11 -1.81 0.06
N GLY A 67 -7.38 -1.42 -0.02
CA GLY A 67 -8.45 -2.14 0.66
C GLY A 67 -8.62 -3.54 0.07
N SER A 68 -8.88 -4.52 0.92
CA SER A 68 -9.25 -5.87 0.53
C SER A 68 -10.68 -6.13 0.97
N THR A 69 -11.58 -6.37 0.02
CA THR A 69 -12.98 -6.71 0.32
C THR A 69 -13.22 -8.19 0.04
N LEU A 70 -13.88 -8.87 0.98
CA LEU A 70 -14.27 -10.27 0.85
C LEU A 70 -15.77 -10.33 0.54
N GLY A 71 -16.13 -10.91 -0.60
CA GLY A 71 -17.52 -11.20 -0.93
C GLY A 71 -18.12 -12.18 0.08
N LEU A 72 -19.43 -12.09 0.33
CA LEU A 72 -20.15 -13.03 1.17
C LEU A 72 -21.13 -13.83 0.30
N ILE A 73 -21.04 -15.15 0.37
CA ILE A 73 -21.97 -16.05 -0.29
C ILE A 73 -22.86 -16.66 0.79
N GLU A 74 -24.17 -16.42 0.70
CA GLU A 74 -25.14 -17.00 1.63
C GLU A 74 -25.61 -18.35 1.10
N VAL A 75 -25.28 -19.43 1.80
CA VAL A 75 -25.80 -20.76 1.51
C VAL A 75 -26.99 -21.03 2.44
N PRO A 76 -28.21 -21.23 1.90
CA PRO A 76 -29.36 -21.57 2.72
C PRO A 76 -29.19 -22.98 3.28
N PHE A 77 -29.31 -23.11 4.59
CA PHE A 77 -29.35 -24.39 5.27
C PHE A 77 -30.67 -24.52 6.03
N MET A 78 -31.03 -25.76 6.35
CA MET A 78 -32.35 -26.21 6.82
C MET A 78 -33.15 -25.19 7.66
N ALA A 79 -34.46 -25.12 7.39
CA ALA A 79 -35.46 -24.37 8.14
C ALA A 79 -35.20 -22.84 8.28
N GLY A 80 -34.51 -22.22 7.31
CA GLY A 80 -34.46 -20.77 7.17
C GLY A 80 -33.22 -20.08 7.77
N ARG A 81 -32.22 -20.84 8.24
CA ARG A 81 -30.93 -20.28 8.68
C ARG A 81 -30.00 -20.14 7.47
N ARG A 82 -29.39 -18.97 7.29
CA ARG A 82 -28.42 -18.73 6.22
C ARG A 82 -27.01 -18.75 6.80
N TYR A 83 -26.14 -19.58 6.24
CA TYR A 83 -24.72 -19.57 6.57
C TYR A 83 -24.00 -18.61 5.63
N LYS A 84 -23.23 -17.69 6.21
CA LYS A 84 -22.40 -16.75 5.46
C LYS A 84 -21.02 -17.36 5.29
N ILE A 85 -20.68 -17.72 4.06
CA ILE A 85 -19.36 -18.24 3.69
C ILE A 85 -18.59 -17.11 3.00
N ALA A 86 -17.29 -17.02 3.29
CA ALA A 86 -16.38 -16.16 2.57
C ALA A 86 -16.34 -16.56 1.09
N GLY A 87 -16.69 -15.63 0.21
CA GLY A 87 -16.54 -15.76 -1.24
C GLY A 87 -15.14 -15.36 -1.71
N ASP A 88 -15.07 -14.83 -2.93
CA ASP A 88 -13.85 -14.33 -3.52
C ASP A 88 -13.41 -13.00 -2.89
N ARG A 89 -12.10 -12.74 -2.98
CA ARG A 89 -11.47 -11.51 -2.49
C ARG A 89 -11.18 -10.60 -3.67
N THR A 90 -11.62 -9.36 -3.58
CA THR A 90 -11.31 -8.30 -4.53
C THR A 90 -10.43 -7.24 -3.85
N PHE A 91 -9.49 -6.69 -4.61
CA PHE A 91 -8.60 -5.63 -4.14
C PHE A 91 -8.98 -4.33 -4.83
N ALA A 92 -9.08 -3.26 -4.04
CA ALA A 92 -9.34 -1.94 -4.58
C ALA A 92 -8.09 -1.37 -5.28
N GLU A 93 -8.33 -0.46 -6.22
CA GLU A 93 -7.25 0.30 -6.85
C GLU A 93 -6.42 1.06 -5.81
N TRP A 94 -5.10 1.00 -5.98
CA TRP A 94 -4.17 1.73 -5.13
C TRP A 94 -3.88 3.10 -5.72
N THR A 95 -4.27 4.15 -4.99
CA THR A 95 -4.00 5.54 -5.38
C THR A 95 -2.83 6.10 -4.59
N SER A 96 -1.86 6.71 -5.28
CA SER A 96 -0.78 7.47 -4.68
C SER A 96 -0.74 8.91 -5.20
N THR A 97 -0.18 9.83 -4.41
CA THR A 97 0.03 11.22 -4.78
C THR A 97 1.50 11.56 -4.63
N ILE A 98 2.10 12.04 -5.72
CA ILE A 98 3.52 12.33 -5.83
C ILE A 98 3.71 13.82 -6.10
N ILE A 99 4.71 14.41 -5.47
CA ILE A 99 5.10 15.80 -5.72
C ILE A 99 5.87 15.87 -7.04
N SER A 100 5.46 16.80 -7.89
CA SER A 100 6.07 17.05 -9.19
C SER A 100 7.19 18.09 -9.06
N ASP A 101 8.38 17.75 -9.56
CA ASP A 101 9.56 18.64 -9.64
C ASP A 101 9.69 19.26 -11.04
N VAL A 102 10.49 20.33 -11.18
CA VAL A 102 10.78 21.03 -12.44
C VAL A 102 11.22 20.08 -13.55
N ASN A 103 12.05 19.08 -13.21
CA ASN A 103 12.60 18.14 -14.18
C ASN A 103 11.65 16.98 -14.54
N GLN A 104 10.48 16.86 -13.88
CA GLN A 104 9.43 15.86 -14.14
C GLN A 104 9.88 14.38 -14.24
N LYS A 105 11.08 14.03 -13.78
CA LYS A 105 11.68 12.69 -13.98
C LYS A 105 10.79 11.53 -13.50
N ILE A 106 10.11 11.68 -12.36
CA ILE A 106 9.21 10.63 -11.84
C ILE A 106 7.99 10.46 -12.75
N ARG A 107 7.46 11.56 -13.30
CA ARG A 107 6.31 11.52 -14.21
C ARG A 107 6.69 10.83 -15.51
N GLU A 108 7.83 11.20 -16.09
CA GLU A 108 8.36 10.58 -17.31
C GLU A 108 8.53 9.07 -17.11
N ALA A 109 9.10 8.65 -15.97
CA ALA A 109 9.24 7.22 -15.65
C ALA A 109 7.90 6.50 -15.50
N LEU A 110 6.87 7.13 -14.91
CA LEU A 110 5.54 6.55 -14.79
C LEU A 110 4.80 6.46 -16.13
N GLU A 111 4.96 7.46 -17.00
CA GLU A 111 4.39 7.47 -18.35
C GLU A 111 5.03 6.38 -19.21
N GLU A 112 6.35 6.20 -19.13
CA GLU A 112 7.06 5.12 -19.81
C GLU A 112 6.61 3.74 -19.31
N LEU A 113 6.46 3.57 -17.99
CA LEU A 113 5.90 2.33 -17.42
C LEU A 113 4.48 2.08 -17.91
N GLN A 114 3.64 3.11 -18.03
CA GLN A 114 2.30 2.96 -18.57
C GLN A 114 2.33 2.56 -20.04
N GLU A 115 3.22 3.16 -20.84
CA GLU A 115 3.40 2.80 -22.26
C GLU A 115 3.86 1.34 -22.41
N LEU A 116 4.79 0.90 -21.57
CA LEU A 116 5.25 -0.49 -21.49
C LEU A 116 4.08 -1.47 -21.35
N TYR A 117 3.22 -1.26 -20.36
CA TYR A 117 2.08 -2.16 -20.09
C TYR A 117 0.90 -1.97 -21.06
N SER A 118 0.73 -0.77 -21.62
CA SER A 118 -0.36 -0.45 -22.53
C SER A 118 -0.02 -0.73 -24.00
N SER A 119 1.21 -1.12 -24.32
CA SER A 119 1.63 -1.32 -25.71
C SER A 119 0.80 -2.41 -26.40
N THR A 120 -0.01 -2.01 -27.38
CA THR A 120 -0.77 -2.92 -28.26
C THR A 120 -0.13 -3.03 -29.66
N ASN A 121 0.91 -2.24 -29.92
CA ASN A 121 1.60 -2.21 -31.21
C ASN A 121 2.78 -3.20 -31.22
N PHE A 122 2.49 -4.45 -31.58
CA PHE A 122 3.46 -5.54 -31.75
C PHE A 122 4.52 -5.31 -32.84
N ASN A 123 4.41 -4.22 -33.61
CA ASN A 123 5.35 -3.89 -34.68
C ASN A 123 6.25 -2.69 -34.32
N SER A 124 6.19 -2.21 -33.07
CA SER A 124 7.10 -1.20 -32.55
C SER A 124 8.39 -1.86 -32.04
N ASP A 125 9.55 -1.22 -32.28
CA ASP A 125 10.84 -1.71 -31.77
C ASP A 125 10.89 -1.75 -30.24
N VAL A 126 10.08 -0.92 -29.57
CA VAL A 126 9.88 -0.93 -28.12
C VAL A 126 9.20 -2.23 -27.68
N ALA A 127 8.04 -2.59 -28.26
CA ALA A 127 7.33 -3.84 -27.91
C ALA A 127 8.18 -5.11 -28.12
N ARG A 128 9.02 -5.13 -29.16
CA ARG A 128 9.90 -6.27 -29.48
C ARG A 128 11.02 -6.50 -28.45
N LYS A 129 11.48 -5.43 -27.77
CA LYS A 129 12.53 -5.50 -26.74
C LYS A 129 12.02 -6.13 -25.43
N LEU A 130 10.70 -6.07 -25.19
CA LEU A 130 10.07 -6.39 -23.91
C LEU A 130 9.58 -7.85 -23.80
N VAL A 131 9.48 -8.56 -24.94
CA VAL A 131 9.01 -9.97 -25.04
C VAL A 131 10.09 -10.98 -24.59
N GLY A 132 11.30 -10.52 -24.26
CA GLY A 132 12.41 -11.37 -23.80
C GLY A 132 12.54 -11.55 -22.29
N SER A 133 11.71 -10.88 -21.47
CA SER A 133 11.78 -10.99 -20.00
C SER A 133 10.91 -12.15 -19.49
N GLN A 134 11.50 -12.99 -18.63
CA GLN A 134 10.85 -14.17 -18.09
C GLN A 134 9.75 -13.77 -17.07
N PRO A 135 8.59 -14.46 -17.05
CA PRO A 135 7.40 -14.07 -16.31
C PRO A 135 7.46 -14.27 -14.78
N THR A 136 8.63 -14.14 -14.15
CA THR A 136 8.84 -14.44 -12.72
C THR A 136 8.94 -13.22 -11.81
N ASP A 137 9.02 -12.00 -12.34
CA ASP A 137 9.16 -10.79 -11.53
C ASP A 137 7.79 -10.17 -11.21
N PHE A 138 7.21 -10.62 -10.09
CA PHE A 138 6.05 -9.95 -9.51
C PHE A 138 6.48 -8.67 -8.78
N LEU A 139 5.75 -7.58 -9.01
CA LEU A 139 5.95 -6.27 -8.40
C LEU A 139 5.72 -6.36 -6.87
N LEU A 140 6.80 -6.31 -6.09
CA LEU A 140 6.74 -6.30 -4.62
C LEU A 140 6.80 -4.85 -4.13
N LEU A 141 5.65 -4.34 -3.67
CA LEU A 141 5.53 -3.04 -2.99
C LEU A 141 5.71 -3.25 -1.49
N ASP A 142 6.87 -2.82 -0.96
CA ASP A 142 7.15 -2.85 0.48
C ASP A 142 6.74 -1.51 1.11
N ILE A 143 5.73 -1.55 1.99
CA ILE A 143 5.34 -0.41 2.84
C ILE A 143 5.91 -0.64 4.23
N LYS A 144 6.87 0.18 4.66
CA LYS A 144 7.47 0.11 5.99
C LYS A 144 6.95 1.23 6.88
N GLN A 145 6.47 0.86 8.07
CA GLN A 145 6.12 1.81 9.14
C GLN A 145 7.33 1.95 10.08
N TYR A 146 7.72 3.19 10.39
CA TYR A 146 8.74 3.47 11.40
C TYR A 146 8.06 3.80 12.74
N ASP A 147 8.60 3.25 13.83
CA ASP A 147 8.15 3.49 15.21
C ASP A 147 8.47 4.92 15.70
#